data_AF-A0A2W1MRW3-F1
#
_entry.id   AF-A0A2W1MRW3-F1
#
_cell.length_a   1.000
_cell.length_b   1.000
_cell.length_c   1.000
_cell.angle_alpha   90.00
_cell.angle_beta   90.00
_cell.angle_gamma   90.00
#
_symmetry.space_group_name_H-M   'P 1'
#
loop_
_entity.id
_entity.type
_entity.pdbx_description
1 polymer ?
#
loop_
_entity_poly.entity_id
_entity_poly.type
_entity_poly.pdbx_seq_one_letter_code
_entity_poly.pdbx_strand_id
1 'polypeptide(L)'
;MAATEPRPLVVLTSALRASLAAFNSAARELQRLGVRIAAFHPVENRLEVGPADGRWLLEQRLIDGGFHRHPSAGSTRYSVLFRGVTLEWREPISYRDTMH
;
A
#
# COMPACT_ATOMS: atom_id res chain seq x y z
N MET A 1 29.81 18.23 -32.32
CA MET A 1 28.39 18.46 -31.99
C MET A 1 27.83 17.15 -31.46
N ALA A 2 27.61 17.04 -30.16
CA ALA A 2 27.03 15.83 -29.58
C ALA A 2 25.54 15.79 -29.94
N ALA A 3 25.14 14.75 -30.68
CA ALA A 3 23.74 14.48 -30.95
C ALA A 3 23.02 14.28 -29.61
N THR A 4 22.07 15.16 -29.30
CA THR A 4 21.07 14.88 -28.26
C THR A 4 20.22 13.72 -28.76
N GLU A 5 20.63 12.50 -28.43
CA GLU A 5 19.81 11.31 -28.63
C GLU A 5 18.47 11.56 -27.93
N PRO A 6 17.34 11.52 -28.65
CA PRO A 6 16.04 11.67 -28.03
C PRO A 6 15.81 10.47 -27.12
N ARG A 7 15.99 10.65 -25.80
CA ARG A 7 15.55 9.64 -24.84
C ARG A 7 14.06 9.45 -25.06
N PRO A 8 13.59 8.24 -25.39
CA PRO A 8 12.16 7.99 -25.48
C PRO A 8 11.58 8.32 -24.11
N LEU A 9 10.69 9.31 -24.06
CA LEU A 9 9.81 9.50 -22.92
C LEU A 9 9.16 8.14 -22.67
N VAL A 10 9.32 7.60 -21.46
CA VAL A 10 8.66 6.35 -21.06
C VAL A 10 7.18 6.67 -20.90
N VAL A 11 6.50 6.77 -22.04
CA VAL A 11 5.06 6.88 -22.16
C VAL A 11 4.47 5.61 -21.57
N LEU A 12 3.35 5.73 -20.85
CA LEU A 12 2.56 4.63 -20.26
C LEU A 12 2.65 3.32 -21.06
N THR A 13 3.65 2.51 -20.73
CA THR A 13 3.82 1.19 -21.35
C THR A 13 2.60 0.34 -20.99
N SER A 14 2.27 -0.66 -21.79
CA SER A 14 1.16 -1.56 -21.48
C SER A 14 1.28 -2.17 -20.07
N ALA A 15 2.50 -2.54 -19.67
CA ALA A 15 2.81 -3.01 -18.34
C ALA A 15 2.58 -1.95 -17.24
N LEU A 16 3.05 -0.71 -17.45
CA LEU A 16 2.83 0.37 -16.49
C LEU A 16 1.35 0.72 -16.35
N ARG A 17 0.60 0.71 -17.47
CA ARG A 17 -0.85 0.92 -17.47
C ARG A 17 -1.58 -0.16 -16.69
N ALA A 18 -1.24 -1.42 -16.90
CA ALA A 18 -1.85 -2.54 -16.18
C ALA A 18 -1.58 -2.45 -14.66
N SER A 19 -0.33 -2.14 -14.29
CA SER A 19 0.06 -1.93 -12.90
C SER A 19 -0.73 -0.79 -12.24
N LEU A 20 -0.80 0.38 -12.89
CA LEU A 20 -1.56 1.52 -12.39
C LEU A 20 -3.08 1.26 -12.33
N ALA A 21 -3.61 0.47 -13.26
CA ALA A 21 -5.01 0.07 -13.23
C ALA A 21 -5.32 -0.81 -12.01
N ALA A 22 -4.46 -1.80 -11.73
CA ALA A 22 -4.56 -2.64 -10.53
C ALA A 22 -4.44 -1.81 -9.25
N PHE A 23 -3.43 -0.92 -9.19
CA PHE A 23 -3.22 0.02 -8.09
C PHE A 23 -4.47 0.86 -7.80
N ASN A 24 -5.02 1.50 -8.83
CA ASN A 24 -6.21 2.34 -8.69
C ASN A 24 -7.44 1.52 -8.30
N SER A 25 -7.59 0.30 -8.80
CA SER A 25 -8.68 -0.59 -8.42
C SER A 25 -8.60 -0.98 -6.95
N ALA A 26 -7.41 -1.30 -6.45
CA ALA A 26 -7.19 -1.63 -5.04
C ALA A 26 -7.48 -0.42 -4.13
N ALA A 27 -6.99 0.77 -4.50
CA ALA A 27 -7.26 2.00 -3.76
C ALA A 27 -8.77 2.30 -3.66
N ARG A 28 -9.50 2.18 -4.77
CA ARG A 28 -10.95 2.39 -4.80
C ARG A 28 -11.71 1.35 -3.98
N GLU A 29 -11.24 0.11 -3.98
CA GLU A 29 -11.80 -0.95 -3.13
C GLU A 29 -11.70 -0.59 -1.65
N LEU A 30 -10.50 -0.22 -1.20
CA LEU A 30 -10.26 0.19 0.18
C LEU A 30 -11.15 1.39 0.57
N GLN A 31 -11.22 2.41 -0.28
CA GLN A 31 -12.09 3.56 -0.04
C GLN A 31 -13.57 3.17 0.06
N ARG A 32 -14.04 2.23 -0.77
CA ARG A 32 -15.42 1.74 -0.71
C ARG A 32 -15.71 0.96 0.57
N LEU A 33 -14.72 0.26 1.10
CA LEU A 33 -14.78 -0.43 2.39
C LEU A 33 -14.70 0.54 3.59
N GLY A 34 -14.57 1.86 3.34
CA GLY A 34 -14.45 2.88 4.39
C GLY A 34 -13.02 3.06 4.93
N VAL A 35 -12.03 2.38 4.35
CA VAL A 35 -10.63 2.49 4.75
C VAL A 35 -10.05 3.82 4.29
N ARG A 36 -9.40 4.54 5.20
CA ARG A 36 -8.74 5.80 4.90
C ARG A 36 -7.29 5.55 4.48
N ILE A 37 -7.02 5.83 3.20
CA ILE A 37 -5.66 5.81 2.65
C ILE A 37 -4.89 7.02 3.20
N ALA A 38 -3.78 6.75 3.88
CA ALA A 38 -2.87 7.74 4.42
C ALA A 38 -1.90 8.25 3.35
N ALA A 39 -1.37 7.37 2.49
CA ALA A 39 -0.48 7.75 1.40
C ALA A 39 -0.56 6.78 0.20
N PHE A 40 -0.22 7.31 -0.98
CA PHE A 40 -0.19 6.59 -2.25
C PHE A 40 1.24 6.53 -2.77
N HIS A 41 1.77 5.31 -2.99
CA HIS A 41 3.11 5.08 -3.54
C HIS A 41 3.00 4.23 -4.82
N PRO A 42 2.52 4.79 -5.93
CA PRO A 42 2.23 4.03 -7.16
C PRO A 42 3.50 3.45 -7.81
N VAL A 43 4.66 4.07 -7.64
CA VAL A 43 5.95 3.57 -8.16
C VAL A 43 6.37 2.29 -7.45
N GLU A 44 6.14 2.22 -6.14
CA GLU A 44 6.43 1.05 -5.30
C GLU A 44 5.27 0.04 -5.30
N ASN A 45 4.18 0.34 -6.03
CA ASN A 45 2.92 -0.38 -5.98
C ASN A 45 2.43 -0.60 -4.54
N ARG A 46 2.48 0.47 -3.72
CA ARG A 46 2.18 0.44 -2.29
C ARG A 46 1.14 1.49 -1.87
N LEU A 47 0.22 1.09 -0.99
CA LEU A 47 -0.72 1.95 -0.30
C LEU A 47 -0.42 1.94 1.19
N GLU A 48 -0.48 3.10 1.83
CA GLU A 48 -0.38 3.22 3.28
C GLU A 48 -1.73 3.56 3.88
N VAL A 49 -2.09 2.89 4.98
CA VAL A 49 -3.33 3.12 5.72
C VAL A 49 -3.05 3.37 7.21
N GLY A 50 -4.05 3.90 7.90
CA GLY A 50 -3.99 4.05 9.35
C GLY A 50 -3.94 2.70 10.07
N PRO A 51 -3.39 2.63 11.29
CA PRO A 51 -3.29 1.38 12.05
C PRO A 51 -4.66 0.76 12.37
N ALA A 52 -5.69 1.58 12.60
CA ALA A 52 -7.06 1.09 12.87
C ALA A 52 -7.63 0.36 11.64
N ASP A 53 -7.51 0.97 10.47
CA ASP A 53 -8.00 0.39 9.22
C ASP A 53 -7.21 -0.87 8.82
N GLY A 54 -5.89 -0.85 8.99
CA GLY A 54 -5.03 -2.00 8.74
C GLY A 54 -5.41 -3.21 9.60
N ARG A 55 -5.68 -2.97 10.89
CA ARG A 55 -6.14 -4.00 11.82
C ARG A 55 -7.55 -4.50 11.49
N TRP A 56 -8.47 -3.58 11.19
CA TRP A 56 -9.83 -3.93 10.77
C TRP A 56 -9.82 -4.84 9.54
N LEU A 57 -8.99 -4.55 8.53
CA LEU A 57 -8.86 -5.40 7.34
C LEU A 57 -8.35 -6.82 7.66
N LEU A 58 -7.43 -6.97 8.62
CA LEU A 58 -6.96 -8.28 9.08
C LEU A 58 -8.08 -9.05 9.79
N GLU A 59 -8.84 -8.37 10.65
CA GLU A 59 -9.96 -8.97 11.40
C GLU A 59 -11.09 -9.43 10.47
N GLN A 60 -11.38 -8.66 9.42
CA GLN A 60 -12.37 -9.02 8.39
C GLN A 60 -11.88 -10.11 7.42
N ARG A 61 -10.63 -10.58 7.54
CA ARG A 61 -10.01 -11.55 6.61
C ARG A 61 -10.10 -11.13 5.14
N LEU A 62 -10.07 -9.81 4.88
CA LEU A 62 -10.11 -9.24 3.52
C LEU A 62 -8.73 -9.22 2.85
N ILE A 63 -7.75 -9.85 3.49
CA ILE A 63 -6.36 -9.84 3.13
C ILE A 63 -5.93 -11.29 2.88
N ASP A 64 -5.55 -11.57 1.63
CA ASP A 64 -5.17 -12.90 1.18
C ASP A 64 -3.68 -13.18 1.44
N GLY A 65 -3.36 -14.38 1.94
CA GLY A 65 -1.96 -14.86 2.01
C GLY A 65 -1.18 -14.51 3.29
N GLY A 66 -1.84 -13.95 4.31
CA GLY A 66 -1.20 -13.59 5.58
C GLY A 66 -0.37 -12.31 5.47
N PHE A 67 0.23 -11.85 6.58
CA PHE A 67 0.92 -10.56 6.65
C PHE A 67 2.32 -10.67 7.25
N HIS A 68 3.21 -9.76 6.86
CA HIS A 68 4.55 -9.64 7.41
C HIS A 68 4.58 -8.57 8.50
N ARG A 69 5.30 -8.87 9.59
CA ARG A 69 5.52 -7.96 10.71
C ARG A 69 7.00 -7.59 10.78
N HIS A 70 7.28 -6.30 10.78
CA HIS A 70 8.62 -5.75 10.87
C HIS A 70 8.72 -4.88 12.14
N PRO A 71 9.10 -5.47 13.28
CA PRO A 71 9.26 -4.74 14.53
C PRO A 71 10.47 -3.78 14.45
N SER A 72 10.35 -2.63 15.11
CA SER A 72 11.40 -1.62 15.30
C SER A 72 11.32 -1.02 16.70
N ALA A 73 12.33 -0.26 17.12
CA ALA A 73 12.46 0.28 18.49
C ALA A 73 11.33 1.24 18.96
N GLY A 74 10.35 1.56 18.11
CA GLY A 74 9.20 2.41 18.48
C GLY A 74 7.88 2.06 17.79
N SER A 75 7.88 1.12 16.84
CA SER A 75 6.68 0.73 16.09
C SER A 75 6.83 -0.64 15.46
N THR A 76 5.71 -1.27 15.15
CA THR A 76 5.66 -2.44 14.27
C THR A 76 5.07 -2.02 12.95
N ARG A 77 5.81 -2.21 11.86
CA ARG A 77 5.26 -2.07 10.50
C ARG A 77 4.66 -3.39 10.06
N TYR A 78 3.46 -3.33 9.52
CA TYR A 78 2.77 -4.45 8.90
C TYR A 78 2.75 -4.23 7.41
N SER A 79 2.95 -5.30 6.65
CA SER A 79 2.96 -5.28 5.19
C SER A 79 2.23 -6.50 4.67
N VAL A 80 1.36 -6.31 3.69
CA VAL A 80 0.59 -7.40 3.10
C VAL A 80 0.20 -7.15 1.66
N LEU A 81 -0.11 -8.21 0.91
CA LEU A 81 -0.68 -8.09 -0.42
C LEU A 81 -2.19 -7.94 -0.36
N PHE A 82 -2.69 -6.89 -0.98
CA PHE A 82 -4.11 -6.64 -1.19
C PHE A 82 -4.36 -6.44 -2.68
N ARG A 83 -5.01 -7.42 -3.33
CA ARG A 83 -5.30 -7.40 -4.78
C ARG A 83 -4.08 -7.10 -5.66
N GLY A 84 -2.92 -7.65 -5.29
CA GLY A 84 -1.66 -7.45 -6.01
C GLY A 84 -0.95 -6.12 -5.74
N VAL A 85 -1.42 -5.35 -4.75
CA VAL A 85 -0.81 -4.10 -4.28
C VAL A 85 -0.34 -4.29 -2.85
N THR A 86 0.85 -3.78 -2.52
CA THR A 86 1.35 -3.82 -1.15
C THR A 86 0.55 -2.84 -0.30
N LEU A 87 -0.05 -3.31 0.79
CA LEU A 87 -0.71 -2.50 1.80
C LEU A 87 0.15 -2.46 3.05
N GLU A 88 0.48 -1.27 3.53
CA GLU A 88 1.29 -1.07 4.74
C GLU A 88 0.60 -0.19 5.77
N TRP A 89 0.84 -0.47 7.04
CA TRP A 89 0.54 0.44 8.15
C TRP A 89 1.57 0.25 9.27
N ARG A 90 1.64 1.24 10.15
CA ARG A 90 2.53 1.23 11.32
C ARG A 90 1.74 1.38 12.60
N GLU A 91 1.97 0.46 13.53
CA GLU A 91 1.43 0.52 14.88
C GLU A 91 2.54 0.97 15.83
N PRO A 92 2.45 2.16 16.47
CA PRO A 92 3.36 2.50 17.55
C PRO A 92 3.21 1.51 18.70
N ILE A 93 4.27 1.30 19.50
CA ILE A 93 4.22 0.33 20.62
C ILE A 93 3.08 0.69 21.61
N SER A 94 2.84 1.98 21.83
CA SER A 94 1.74 2.51 22.66
C SER A 94 0.35 2.34 22.04
N TYR A 95 0.22 2.02 20.76
CA TYR A 95 -1.07 1.81 20.10
C TYR A 95 -1.87 0.66 20.73
N ARG A 96 -1.15 -0.32 21.31
CA ARG A 96 -1.75 -1.43 22.04
C ARG A 96 -2.40 -1.00 23.36
N ASP A 97 -1.97 0.12 23.94
CA ASP A 97 -2.39 0.58 25.27
C ASP A 97 -3.64 1.47 25.21
N THR A 98 -3.82 2.21 24.11
CA THR A 98 -4.87 3.22 23.96
C THR A 98 -6.25 2.70 23.50
N MET A 99 -6.44 1.39 23.34
CA MET A 99 -7.71 0.78 22.90
C MET A 99 -8.39 -0.05 23.99
N HIS A 100 -8.37 0.44 25.23
CA HIS A 100 -9.19 -0.07 26.33
C HIS A 100 -10.53 0.67 26.43
#